data_AF-A0A3B8N857-F1
#
_entry.id   AF-A0A3B8N857-F1
#
_cell.length_a   1.000
_cell.length_b   1.000
_cell.length_c   1.000
_cell.angle_alpha   90.00
_cell.angle_beta   90.00
_cell.angle_gamma   90.00
#
_symmetry.space_group_name_H-M   'P 1'
#
loop_
_entity.id
_entity.type
_entity.pdbx_description
1 polymer ?
#
loop_
_entity_poly.entity_id
_entity_poly.type
_entity_poly.pdbx_seq_one_letter_code
_entity_poly.pdbx_strand_id
1 'polypeptide(L)'
;MFYSPIKTKPGKFEIANRGTLFLDEIGDLSAKLQAKLLRVLQERQVERLGAEQPIKVDVRIIAATNKDLEKEVEAGRFREDLFYRLNVIPIKIPPLRKRKEDIVLLANFFLKKVCEREGVPLKRLSEKTVQRLLDYRWPGNVRELENLVERLVILTDKEIIEPEDLSYPFGSSLTSGESEVVRTPVCLSPISSNQEGLSLPDLTEEGIDLTSLIKEIEVFYLKKALEKASGVKTKAAKLLKLNRTTFIEKLKKYNLV
;
A
#
# COMPACT_ATOMS: atom_id res chain seq x y z
N MET A 1 37.49 -14.74 -36.38
CA MET A 1 36.22 -14.60 -35.65
C MET A 1 36.28 -15.48 -34.41
N PHE A 2 36.54 -14.88 -33.23
CA PHE A 2 36.59 -15.62 -31.97
C PHE A 2 35.17 -15.73 -31.41
N TYR A 3 34.54 -16.91 -31.56
CA TYR A 3 33.35 -17.23 -30.77
C TYR A 3 33.81 -17.44 -29.33
N SER A 4 33.52 -16.46 -28.46
CA SER A 4 33.63 -16.68 -27.01
C SER A 4 32.57 -17.72 -26.63
N PRO A 5 32.93 -18.87 -26.01
CA PRO A 5 31.93 -19.84 -25.59
C PRO A 5 31.04 -19.19 -24.53
N ILE A 6 29.77 -19.00 -24.87
CA ILE A 6 28.74 -18.53 -23.94
C ILE A 6 28.65 -19.60 -22.85
N LYS A 7 29.26 -19.37 -21.68
CA LYS A 7 29.11 -20.26 -20.52
C LYS A 7 27.64 -20.26 -20.11
N THR A 8 26.94 -21.35 -20.41
CA THR A 8 25.54 -21.53 -20.03
C THR A 8 25.43 -21.60 -18.51
N LYS A 9 24.70 -20.66 -17.90
CA LYS A 9 24.44 -20.67 -16.46
C LYS A 9 23.40 -21.74 -16.13
N PRO A 10 23.60 -22.56 -15.07
CA PRO A 10 22.65 -23.58 -14.68
C PRO A 10 21.32 -22.95 -14.22
N GLY A 11 20.19 -23.62 -14.55
CA GLY A 11 18.87 -23.18 -14.12
C GLY A 11 18.63 -23.35 -12.61
N LYS A 12 17.60 -22.68 -12.07
CA LYS A 12 17.27 -22.74 -10.63
C LYS A 12 16.95 -24.15 -10.13
N PHE A 13 16.27 -24.97 -10.94
CA PHE A 13 15.98 -26.37 -10.61
C PHE A 13 17.24 -27.25 -10.58
N GLU A 14 18.22 -26.97 -11.46
CA GLU A 14 19.49 -27.70 -11.45
C GLU A 14 20.30 -27.35 -10.20
N ILE A 15 20.33 -26.06 -9.83
CA ILE A 15 21.00 -25.58 -8.61
C ILE A 15 20.37 -26.19 -7.35
N ALA A 16 19.04 -26.36 -7.35
CA ALA A 16 18.29 -26.91 -6.22
C ALA A 16 18.22 -28.45 -6.22
N ASN A 17 18.93 -29.15 -7.10
CA ASN A 17 18.91 -30.61 -7.18
C ASN A 17 19.38 -31.23 -5.86
N ARG A 18 18.63 -32.22 -5.36
CA ARG A 18 18.72 -32.82 -4.02
C ARG A 18 18.55 -31.82 -2.87
N GLY A 19 17.91 -30.69 -3.14
CA GLY A 19 17.67 -29.60 -2.19
C GLY A 19 16.21 -29.18 -2.15
N THR A 20 15.98 -27.93 -1.72
CA THR A 20 14.64 -27.31 -1.68
C THR A 20 14.62 -26.08 -2.58
N LEU A 21 13.56 -25.95 -3.38
CA LEU A 21 13.27 -24.77 -4.18
C LEU A 21 12.03 -24.07 -3.62
N PHE A 22 12.22 -22.81 -3.22
CA PHE A 22 11.12 -21.93 -2.82
C PHE A 22 10.64 -21.09 -4.01
N LEU A 23 9.36 -21.16 -4.31
CA LEU A 23 8.70 -20.41 -5.37
C LEU A 23 7.71 -19.43 -4.72
N ASP A 24 8.03 -18.14 -4.76
CA ASP A 24 7.12 -17.09 -4.29
C ASP A 24 6.18 -16.63 -5.42
N GLU A 25 5.02 -16.10 -5.03
CA GLU A 25 4.01 -15.52 -5.94
C GLU A 25 3.60 -16.45 -7.10
N ILE A 26 3.39 -17.75 -6.81
CA ILE A 26 3.10 -18.76 -7.85
C ILE A 26 1.83 -18.45 -8.67
N GLY A 27 0.86 -17.76 -8.07
CA GLY A 27 -0.37 -17.34 -8.71
C GLY A 27 -0.21 -16.30 -9.82
N ASP A 28 0.97 -15.70 -9.97
CA ASP A 28 1.29 -14.72 -11.03
C ASP A 28 2.06 -15.34 -12.21
N LEU A 29 2.28 -16.66 -12.20
CA LEU A 29 2.93 -17.35 -13.31
C LEU A 29 2.09 -17.27 -14.59
N SER A 30 2.76 -16.93 -15.70
CA SER A 30 2.15 -17.07 -17.03
C SER A 30 1.79 -18.52 -17.35
N ALA A 31 0.76 -18.74 -18.19
CA ALA A 31 0.31 -20.09 -18.58
C ALA A 31 1.44 -20.97 -19.14
N LYS A 32 2.39 -20.37 -19.88
CA LYS A 32 3.58 -21.06 -20.39
C LYS A 32 4.49 -21.57 -19.27
N LEU A 33 4.70 -20.76 -18.22
CA LEU A 33 5.50 -21.17 -17.06
C LEU A 33 4.76 -22.19 -16.20
N GLN A 34 3.44 -22.08 -16.05
CA GLN A 34 2.63 -23.09 -15.37
C GLN A 34 2.78 -24.47 -16.04
N ALA A 35 2.69 -24.54 -17.38
CA ALA A 35 2.88 -25.79 -18.11
C ALA A 35 4.30 -26.37 -17.95
N LYS A 36 5.33 -25.52 -17.96
CA LYS A 36 6.71 -25.96 -17.71
C LYS A 36 6.88 -26.48 -16.30
N LEU A 37 6.38 -25.77 -15.29
CA LEU A 37 6.46 -26.19 -13.90
C LEU A 37 5.75 -27.53 -13.68
N LEU A 38 4.57 -27.71 -14.28
CA LEU A 38 3.84 -28.98 -14.23
C LEU A 38 4.69 -30.15 -14.76
N ARG A 39 5.36 -29.98 -15.92
CA ARG A 39 6.26 -31.01 -16.46
C ARG A 39 7.37 -31.36 -15.49
N VAL A 40 8.01 -30.36 -14.88
CA VAL A 40 9.07 -30.61 -13.88
C VAL A 40 8.53 -31.38 -12.68
N LEU A 41 7.33 -31.03 -12.19
CA LEU A 41 6.67 -31.70 -11.06
C LEU A 41 6.24 -33.15 -11.37
N GLN A 42 5.92 -33.45 -12.62
CA GLN A 42 5.47 -34.77 -13.08
C GLN A 42 6.67 -35.67 -13.45
N GLU A 43 7.53 -35.19 -14.35
CA GLU A 43 8.59 -35.97 -14.99
C GLU A 43 9.92 -35.94 -14.21
N ARG A 44 10.04 -35.02 -13.23
CA ARG A 44 11.29 -34.78 -12.47
C ARG A 44 12.48 -34.50 -13.39
N GLN A 45 12.22 -33.76 -14.47
CA GLN A 45 13.18 -33.45 -15.51
C GLN A 45 13.08 -31.98 -15.91
N VAL A 46 14.21 -31.40 -16.31
CA VAL A 46 14.29 -30.04 -16.83
C VAL A 46 15.06 -30.00 -18.15
N GLU A 47 14.57 -29.23 -19.10
CA GLU A 47 15.22 -28.98 -20.38
C GLU A 47 15.95 -27.64 -20.31
N ARG A 48 17.24 -27.62 -20.68
CA ARG A 48 17.96 -26.36 -20.88
C ARG A 48 17.50 -25.72 -22.18
N LEU A 49 17.53 -24.39 -22.23
CA LEU A 49 17.24 -23.67 -23.48
C LEU A 49 18.24 -24.09 -24.56
N GLY A 50 17.74 -24.72 -25.62
CA GLY A 50 18.54 -25.21 -26.74
C GLY A 50 19.26 -26.55 -26.52
N ALA A 51 19.04 -27.24 -25.39
CA ALA A 51 19.53 -28.59 -25.21
C ALA A 51 18.46 -29.61 -25.62
N GLU A 52 18.88 -30.67 -26.31
CA GLU A 52 18.00 -31.77 -26.71
C GLU A 52 17.75 -32.77 -25.59
N GLN A 53 18.65 -32.85 -24.60
CA GLN A 53 18.57 -33.85 -23.54
C GLN A 53 17.99 -33.26 -22.25
N PRO A 54 16.94 -33.88 -21.68
CA PRO A 54 16.42 -33.50 -20.38
C PRO A 54 17.37 -33.93 -19.25
N ILE A 55 17.43 -33.12 -18.20
CA ILE A 55 18.26 -33.34 -17.01
C ILE A 55 17.33 -33.77 -15.87
N LYS A 56 17.58 -34.95 -15.29
CA LYS A 56 16.84 -35.41 -14.09
C LYS A 56 17.17 -34.54 -12.89
N VAL A 57 16.13 -34.12 -12.17
CA VAL A 57 16.23 -33.30 -10.96
C VAL A 57 15.36 -33.88 -9.85
N ASP A 58 15.86 -33.87 -8.63
CA ASP A 58 15.12 -34.27 -7.44
C ASP A 58 15.06 -33.07 -6.49
N VAL A 59 13.90 -32.41 -6.43
CA VAL A 59 13.78 -31.12 -5.72
C VAL A 59 12.54 -31.14 -4.85
N ARG A 60 12.69 -30.79 -3.57
CA ARG A 60 11.57 -30.49 -2.70
C ARG A 60 11.07 -29.08 -3.04
N ILE A 61 9.79 -28.94 -3.36
CA ILE A 61 9.22 -27.64 -3.73
C ILE A 61 8.37 -27.11 -2.59
N ILE A 62 8.59 -25.84 -2.27
CA ILE A 62 7.74 -25.04 -1.38
C ILE A 62 7.24 -23.87 -2.21
N ALA A 63 5.93 -23.71 -2.33
CA ALA A 63 5.33 -22.61 -3.07
C ALA A 63 4.54 -21.69 -2.13
N ALA A 64 4.55 -20.41 -2.42
CA ALA A 64 3.76 -19.39 -1.72
C ALA A 64 3.00 -18.52 -2.72
N THR A 65 1.85 -18.00 -2.29
CA THR A 65 1.08 -17.00 -3.04
C THR A 65 0.17 -16.20 -2.09
N ASN A 66 -0.14 -14.97 -2.49
CA ASN A 66 -1.14 -14.12 -1.87
C ASN A 66 -2.53 -14.23 -2.56
N LYS A 67 -2.63 -14.99 -3.66
CA LYS A 67 -3.88 -15.20 -4.41
C LYS A 67 -4.62 -16.44 -3.91
N ASP A 68 -5.92 -16.42 -4.11
CA ASP A 68 -6.78 -17.59 -3.90
C ASP A 68 -6.72 -18.46 -5.16
N LEU A 69 -5.88 -19.49 -5.15
CA LEU A 69 -5.64 -20.33 -6.32
C LEU A 69 -6.90 -21.08 -6.77
N GLU A 70 -7.83 -21.41 -5.87
CA GLU A 70 -9.10 -22.06 -6.23
C GLU A 70 -9.90 -21.15 -7.17
N LYS A 71 -10.02 -19.86 -6.82
CA LYS A 71 -10.67 -18.85 -7.68
C LYS A 71 -9.91 -18.57 -8.97
N GLU A 72 -8.59 -18.63 -8.95
CA GLU A 72 -7.79 -18.46 -10.16
C GLU A 72 -7.95 -19.64 -11.14
N VAL A 73 -8.20 -20.85 -10.62
CA VAL A 73 -8.56 -22.04 -11.42
C VAL A 73 -9.95 -21.88 -12.00
N GLU A 74 -10.95 -21.51 -11.19
CA GLU A 74 -12.33 -21.25 -11.66
C GLU A 74 -12.37 -20.17 -12.76
N ALA A 75 -11.52 -19.14 -12.63
CA ALA A 75 -11.40 -18.07 -13.61
C ALA A 75 -10.53 -18.42 -14.83
N GLY A 76 -9.99 -19.64 -14.91
CA GLY A 76 -9.16 -20.12 -16.01
C GLY A 76 -7.77 -19.47 -16.13
N ARG A 77 -7.34 -18.71 -15.11
CA ARG A 77 -6.02 -18.04 -15.08
C ARG A 77 -4.92 -18.95 -14.52
N PHE A 78 -5.31 -19.96 -13.75
CA PHE A 78 -4.41 -20.96 -13.21
C PHE A 78 -4.87 -22.36 -13.61
N ARG A 79 -3.93 -23.24 -13.95
CA ARG A 79 -4.27 -24.60 -14.36
C ARG A 79 -4.64 -25.47 -13.17
N GLU A 80 -5.74 -26.18 -13.30
CA GLU A 80 -6.26 -27.12 -12.30
C GLU A 80 -5.24 -28.26 -11.99
N ASP A 81 -4.60 -28.81 -13.01
CA ASP A 81 -3.60 -29.88 -12.87
C ASP A 81 -2.38 -29.46 -12.02
N LEU A 82 -1.91 -28.23 -12.20
CA LEU A 82 -0.83 -27.64 -11.43
C LEU A 82 -1.27 -27.35 -10.00
N PHE A 83 -2.50 -26.85 -9.80
CA PHE A 83 -3.05 -26.55 -8.49
C PHE A 83 -3.02 -27.79 -7.59
N TYR A 84 -3.58 -28.91 -8.04
CA TYR A 84 -3.61 -30.14 -7.23
C TYR A 84 -2.21 -30.72 -6.96
N ARG A 85 -1.23 -30.47 -7.84
CA ARG A 85 0.15 -30.93 -7.64
C ARG A 85 0.92 -30.08 -6.62
N LEU A 86 0.56 -28.81 -6.48
CA LEU A 86 1.14 -27.90 -5.49
C LEU A 86 0.41 -27.97 -4.14
N ASN A 87 -0.91 -28.09 -4.14
CA ASN A 87 -1.77 -28.03 -2.97
C ASN A 87 -1.84 -29.37 -2.20
N VAL A 88 -0.68 -30.00 -1.97
CA VAL A 88 -0.60 -31.29 -1.25
C VAL A 88 -0.69 -31.08 0.26
N ILE A 89 0.05 -30.10 0.78
CA ILE A 89 0.05 -29.73 2.20
C ILE A 89 -0.15 -28.21 2.29
N PRO A 90 -1.41 -27.72 2.32
CA PRO A 90 -1.68 -26.30 2.43
C PRO A 90 -1.30 -25.76 3.81
N ILE A 91 -0.53 -24.68 3.84
CA ILE A 91 -0.25 -23.91 5.06
C ILE A 91 -0.84 -22.51 4.87
N LYS A 92 -1.91 -22.22 5.61
CA LYS A 92 -2.56 -20.90 5.59
C LYS A 92 -1.89 -20.00 6.63
N ILE A 93 -1.20 -18.96 6.16
CA ILE A 93 -0.59 -17.95 7.04
C ILE A 93 -1.66 -16.93 7.44
N PRO A 94 -2.01 -16.80 8.74
CA PRO A 94 -2.99 -15.81 9.17
C PRO A 94 -2.44 -14.39 9.00
N PRO A 95 -3.28 -13.42 8.59
CA PRO A 95 -2.89 -12.01 8.58
C PRO A 95 -2.61 -11.53 10.01
N LEU A 96 -1.77 -10.49 10.14
CA LEU A 96 -1.32 -9.98 11.44
C LEU A 96 -2.48 -9.62 12.38
N ARG A 97 -3.58 -9.08 11.85
CA ARG A 97 -4.79 -8.76 12.62
C ARG A 97 -5.47 -9.93 13.36
N LYS A 98 -5.19 -11.18 12.97
CA LYS A 98 -5.71 -12.39 13.63
C LYS A 98 -4.77 -12.94 14.72
N ARG A 99 -3.62 -12.29 14.93
CA ARG A 99 -2.58 -12.69 15.89
C ARG A 99 -2.03 -11.45 16.61
N LYS A 100 -2.92 -10.78 17.36
CA LYS A 100 -2.60 -9.48 17.97
C LYS A 100 -1.47 -9.59 19.00
N GLU A 101 -1.35 -10.74 19.63
CA GLU A 101 -0.32 -11.06 20.61
C GLU A 101 1.09 -10.96 20.00
N ASP A 102 1.24 -11.31 18.72
CA ASP A 102 2.51 -11.24 18.00
C ASP A 102 2.91 -9.79 17.66
N ILE A 103 1.97 -8.83 17.63
CA ILE A 103 2.25 -7.45 17.21
C ILE A 103 3.31 -6.82 18.13
N VAL A 104 3.15 -6.98 19.44
CA VAL A 104 4.07 -6.38 20.43
C VAL A 104 5.45 -7.04 20.35
N LEU A 105 5.49 -8.37 20.22
CA LEU A 105 6.74 -9.12 20.10
C LEU A 105 7.49 -8.74 18.81
N LEU A 106 6.79 -8.70 17.68
CA LEU A 106 7.35 -8.32 16.38
C LEU A 106 7.80 -6.86 16.36
N ALA A 107 7.01 -5.94 16.93
CA ALA A 107 7.37 -4.54 16.99
C ALA A 107 8.70 -4.33 17.74
N ASN A 108 8.84 -4.95 18.92
CA ASN A 108 10.09 -4.89 19.69
C ASN A 108 11.26 -5.56 18.97
N PHE A 109 11.02 -6.69 18.27
CA PHE A 109 12.03 -7.35 17.46
C PHE A 109 12.54 -6.44 16.33
N PHE A 110 11.64 -5.83 15.57
CA PHE A 110 12.02 -4.89 14.51
C PHE A 110 12.69 -3.65 15.06
N LEU A 111 12.25 -3.13 16.21
CA LEU A 111 12.83 -1.95 16.84
C LEU A 111 14.30 -2.20 17.17
N LYS A 112 14.58 -3.34 17.82
CA LYS A 112 15.94 -3.77 18.13
C LYS A 112 16.78 -3.94 16.86
N LYS A 113 16.26 -4.70 15.88
CA LYS A 113 16.94 -4.97 14.60
C LYS A 113 17.29 -3.69 13.84
N VAL A 114 16.37 -2.73 13.78
CA VAL A 114 16.59 -1.46 13.07
C VAL A 114 17.53 -0.57 13.85
N CYS A 115 17.38 -0.41 15.18
CA CYS A 115 18.31 0.39 15.98
C CYS A 115 19.76 -0.10 15.86
N GLU A 116 19.98 -1.43 15.90
CA GLU A 116 21.30 -2.04 15.69
C GLU A 116 21.85 -1.75 14.28
N ARG A 117 21.00 -1.81 13.25
CA ARG A 117 21.39 -1.55 11.86
C ARG A 117 21.75 -0.08 11.61
N GLU A 118 20.99 0.85 12.19
CA GLU A 118 21.21 2.30 12.04
C GLU A 118 22.27 2.85 13.00
N GLY A 119 22.73 2.05 13.97
CA GLY A 119 23.72 2.47 14.96
C GLY A 119 23.19 3.49 15.97
N VAL A 120 21.88 3.49 16.23
CA VAL A 120 21.22 4.39 17.19
C VAL A 120 20.91 3.67 18.51
N PRO A 121 20.80 4.40 19.64
CA PRO A 121 20.37 3.81 20.91
C PRO A 121 19.03 3.08 20.77
N LEU A 122 18.88 1.99 21.52
CA LEU A 122 17.65 1.21 21.53
C LEU A 122 16.49 2.07 22.02
N LYS A 123 15.52 2.31 21.12
CA LYS A 123 14.29 3.02 21.45
C LYS A 123 13.30 2.08 22.13
N ARG A 124 12.26 2.64 22.75
CA ARG A 124 11.15 1.92 23.38
C ARG A 124 9.81 2.49 22.92
N LEU A 125 8.80 1.63 22.84
CA LEU A 125 7.43 2.06 22.59
C LEU A 125 6.75 2.39 23.93
N SER A 126 6.10 3.54 24.05
CA SER A 126 5.26 3.80 25.22
C SER A 126 4.04 2.89 25.25
N GLU A 127 3.45 2.65 26.42
CA GLU A 127 2.27 1.78 26.55
C GLU A 127 1.10 2.26 25.67
N LYS A 128 0.93 3.59 25.56
CA LYS A 128 -0.10 4.20 24.70
C LYS A 128 0.17 3.92 23.22
N THR A 129 1.42 3.95 22.81
CA THR A 129 1.85 3.60 21.44
C THR A 129 1.54 2.13 21.15
N VAL A 130 1.84 1.25 22.10
CA VAL A 130 1.53 -0.19 21.97
C VAL A 130 0.02 -0.41 21.82
N GLN A 131 -0.82 0.26 22.61
CA GLN A 131 -2.27 0.16 22.47
C GLN A 131 -2.74 0.62 21.07
N ARG A 132 -2.19 1.73 20.56
CA ARG A 132 -2.47 2.20 19.20
C ARG A 132 -2.10 1.16 18.12
N LEU A 133 -1.00 0.44 18.30
CA LEU A 133 -0.62 -0.64 17.39
C LEU A 133 -1.58 -1.84 17.47
N LEU A 134 -2.11 -2.15 18.65
CA LEU A 134 -3.07 -3.25 18.85
C LEU A 134 -4.48 -2.94 18.32
N ASP A 135 -4.87 -1.68 18.36
CA ASP A 135 -6.18 -1.21 17.89
C ASP A 135 -6.25 -1.08 16.36
N TYR A 136 -5.10 -0.94 15.71
CA TYR A 136 -5.06 -0.79 14.26
C TYR A 136 -5.40 -2.08 13.52
N ARG A 137 -6.07 -1.93 12.38
CA ARG A 137 -6.63 -3.05 11.61
C ARG A 137 -5.57 -3.89 10.91
N TRP A 138 -4.37 -3.36 10.68
CA TRP A 138 -3.29 -3.98 9.90
C TRP A 138 -3.80 -4.53 8.55
N PRO A 139 -4.11 -3.64 7.57
CA PRO A 139 -4.48 -4.06 6.23
C PRO A 139 -3.33 -4.80 5.53
N GLY A 140 -2.09 -4.40 5.81
CA GLY A 140 -0.87 -5.08 5.41
C GLY A 140 -0.47 -6.19 6.39
N ASN A 141 0.36 -7.10 5.88
CA ASN A 141 1.00 -8.14 6.69
C ASN A 141 2.11 -7.51 7.57
N VAL A 142 2.95 -8.36 8.16
CA VAL A 142 4.11 -7.99 9.00
C VAL A 142 5.03 -6.93 8.38
N ARG A 143 5.11 -6.83 7.05
CA ARG A 143 5.89 -5.79 6.35
C ARG A 143 5.43 -4.37 6.67
N GLU A 144 4.12 -4.15 6.88
CA GLU A 144 3.61 -2.82 7.26
C GLU A 144 4.12 -2.41 8.64
N LEU A 145 4.17 -3.36 9.58
CA LEU A 145 4.73 -3.15 10.91
C LEU A 145 6.24 -2.90 10.86
N GLU A 146 7.00 -3.68 10.08
CA GLU A 146 8.44 -3.47 9.91
C GLU A 146 8.73 -2.07 9.34
N ASN A 147 8.05 -1.67 8.27
CA ASN A 147 8.22 -0.35 7.66
C ASN A 147 7.82 0.80 8.59
N LEU A 148 6.77 0.61 9.40
CA LEU A 148 6.37 1.59 10.41
C LEU A 148 7.47 1.76 11.46
N VAL A 149 7.96 0.66 12.02
CA VAL A 149 9.02 0.69 13.04
C VAL A 149 10.31 1.28 12.48
N GLU A 150 10.70 0.91 11.26
CA GLU A 150 11.85 1.48 10.57
C GLU A 150 11.74 3.00 10.46
N ARG A 151 10.59 3.49 10.00
CA ARG A 151 10.33 4.93 9.92
C ARG A 151 10.38 5.61 11.28
N LEU A 152 9.81 5.00 12.32
CA LEU A 152 9.81 5.57 13.67
C LEU A 152 11.23 5.74 14.21
N VAL A 153 12.10 4.75 13.99
CA VAL A 153 13.50 4.82 14.41
C VAL A 153 14.26 5.95 13.69
N ILE A 154 13.98 6.15 12.41
CA ILE A 154 14.65 7.17 11.59
C ILE A 154 14.14 8.60 11.89
N LEU A 155 12.84 8.77 12.11
CA LEU A 155 12.22 10.09 12.24
C LEU A 155 12.15 10.61 13.68
N THR A 156 12.30 9.74 14.66
CA THR A 156 12.16 10.11 16.07
C THR A 156 13.53 10.16 16.71
N ASP A 157 13.96 11.31 17.20
CA ASP A 157 15.23 11.42 17.94
C ASP A 157 15.12 10.90 19.38
N LYS A 158 13.90 10.91 19.95
CA LYS A 158 13.61 10.49 21.33
C LYS A 158 13.88 9.00 21.56
N GLU A 159 14.21 8.63 22.79
CA GLU A 159 14.35 7.23 23.21
C GLU A 159 12.98 6.54 23.35
N ILE A 160 11.96 7.27 23.78
CA ILE A 160 10.58 6.78 23.91
C ILE A 160 9.76 7.29 22.74
N ILE A 161 9.14 6.36 22.01
CA ILE A 161 8.24 6.63 20.90
C ILE A 161 6.82 6.72 21.46
N GLU A 162 6.20 7.88 21.27
CA GLU A 162 4.87 8.20 21.75
C GLU A 162 3.83 8.10 20.62
N PRO A 163 2.51 8.06 20.93
CA PRO A 163 1.47 7.91 19.92
C PRO A 163 1.48 9.00 18.85
N GLU A 164 1.97 10.19 19.17
CA GLU A 164 2.05 11.33 18.26
C GLU A 164 3.12 11.14 17.19
N ASP A 165 4.15 10.32 17.46
CA ASP A 165 5.21 10.00 16.51
C ASP A 165 4.74 8.98 15.45
N LEU A 166 3.59 8.31 15.69
CA LEU A 166 2.97 7.40 14.74
C LEU A 166 2.43 8.17 13.50
N SER A 167 3.28 8.24 12.47
CA SER A 167 2.90 8.74 11.15
C SER A 167 1.80 7.89 10.48
N TYR A 168 1.32 8.29 9.30
CA TYR A 168 0.38 7.50 8.49
C TYR A 168 0.81 6.02 8.41
N PRO A 169 -0.10 5.06 8.70
CA PRO A 169 -1.57 5.15 8.68
C PRO A 169 -2.27 5.52 10.01
N PHE A 170 -1.52 5.82 11.07
CA PHE A 170 -2.05 5.99 12.44
C PHE A 170 -2.39 7.45 12.79
N GLY A 171 -1.86 8.40 12.03
CA GLY A 171 -1.98 9.83 12.28
C GLY A 171 -2.97 10.52 11.34
N SER A 172 -4.00 11.13 11.95
CA SER A 172 -4.60 12.37 11.46
C SER A 172 -3.51 13.44 11.30
N SER A 173 -3.56 14.12 10.17
CA SER A 173 -3.06 15.46 9.94
C SER A 173 -2.69 16.27 11.21
N LEU A 174 -1.48 16.83 11.17
CA LEU A 174 -1.08 18.16 11.66
C LEU A 174 -0.20 18.24 12.93
N THR A 175 1.02 18.72 12.67
CA THR A 175 1.68 19.89 13.29
C THR A 175 1.61 20.04 14.81
N SER A 176 2.78 19.97 15.45
CA SER A 176 3.05 20.72 16.67
C SER A 176 3.37 22.17 16.31
N GLY A 177 2.37 23.03 16.47
CA GLY A 177 2.42 24.47 16.32
C GLY A 177 1.12 25.08 16.83
N GLU A 178 0.98 25.11 18.16
CA GLU A 178 0.10 25.95 18.99
C GLU A 178 -1.36 25.52 19.29
N SER A 179 -1.56 25.36 20.61
CA SER A 179 -2.72 25.68 21.46
C SER A 179 -3.95 24.75 21.57
N GLU A 180 -4.10 24.32 22.83
CA GLU A 180 -5.27 23.83 23.57
C GLU A 180 -6.66 24.10 22.96
N VAL A 181 -7.49 23.06 22.81
CA VAL A 181 -8.85 23.04 23.41
C VAL A 181 -9.37 21.60 23.62
N VAL A 182 -9.75 21.34 24.87
CA VAL A 182 -10.75 20.41 25.43
C VAL A 182 -11.46 19.41 24.49
N ARG A 183 -11.36 18.12 24.87
CA ARG A 183 -12.08 16.97 24.32
C ARG A 183 -13.56 16.98 24.72
N THR A 184 -14.47 16.95 23.73
CA THR A 184 -15.84 16.42 23.89
C THR A 184 -16.21 15.65 22.60
N PRO A 185 -16.85 14.48 22.67
CA PRO A 185 -17.12 13.66 21.49
C PRO A 185 -18.30 14.23 20.71
N VAL A 186 -18.12 14.55 19.43
CA VAL A 186 -19.21 15.00 18.56
C VAL A 186 -19.87 13.78 17.94
N CYS A 187 -21.08 13.48 18.43
CA CYS A 187 -22.09 12.67 17.79
C CYS A 187 -22.55 13.37 16.49
N LEU A 188 -22.77 12.61 15.41
CA LEU A 188 -23.45 13.10 14.21
C LEU A 188 -24.89 13.49 14.57
N SER A 189 -25.15 14.76 14.80
CA SER A 189 -26.49 15.34 14.73
C SER A 189 -26.71 15.94 13.34
N PRO A 190 -27.94 15.87 12.77
CA PRO A 190 -28.24 16.49 11.49
C PRO A 190 -28.01 17.99 11.59
N ILE A 191 -27.31 18.53 10.59
CA ILE A 191 -26.95 19.93 10.44
C ILE A 191 -28.24 20.76 10.51
N SER A 192 -28.44 21.45 11.63
CA SER A 192 -29.38 22.55 11.73
C SER A 192 -28.59 23.84 11.91
N SER A 193 -28.84 24.74 10.96
CA SER A 193 -28.61 26.18 10.95
C SER A 193 -27.18 26.74 10.96
N ASN A 194 -26.89 27.38 9.82
CA ASN A 194 -26.17 28.64 9.67
C ASN A 194 -24.64 28.63 9.80
N GLN A 195 -23.96 28.09 8.78
CA GLN A 195 -22.78 28.74 8.19
C GLN A 195 -22.85 28.54 6.67
N GLU A 196 -22.60 29.59 5.90
CA GLU A 196 -22.58 29.59 4.42
C GLU A 196 -21.45 28.67 3.91
N GLY A 197 -21.73 27.37 3.92
CA GLY A 197 -20.90 26.29 3.42
C GLY A 197 -21.51 25.72 2.16
N LEU A 198 -20.67 25.54 1.15
CA LEU A 198 -21.03 24.92 -0.12
C LEU A 198 -21.55 23.49 0.13
N SER A 199 -22.87 23.29 0.04
CA SER A 199 -23.51 21.99 0.23
C SER A 199 -23.42 21.23 -1.09
N LEU A 200 -22.59 20.19 -1.15
CA LEU A 200 -22.49 19.34 -2.34
C LEU A 200 -23.73 18.41 -2.37
N PRO A 201 -24.44 18.30 -3.50
CA PRO A 201 -25.58 17.38 -3.63
C PRO A 201 -25.11 15.92 -3.56
N ASP A 202 -25.92 15.07 -2.92
CA ASP A 202 -25.67 13.63 -2.80
C ASP A 202 -26.02 12.90 -4.11
N LEU A 203 -25.34 11.80 -4.43
CA LEU A 203 -25.58 11.04 -5.67
C LEU A 203 -26.90 10.27 -5.58
N THR A 204 -27.95 10.80 -6.23
CA THR A 204 -29.26 10.13 -6.35
C THR A 204 -29.32 9.21 -7.58
N GLU A 205 -30.35 8.37 -7.64
CA GLU A 205 -30.57 7.42 -8.75
C GLU A 205 -30.77 8.11 -10.13
N GLU A 206 -31.06 9.41 -10.14
CA GLU A 206 -31.20 10.23 -11.35
C GLU A 206 -29.86 10.76 -11.91
N GLY A 207 -28.76 10.56 -11.17
CA GLY A 207 -27.43 11.06 -11.51
C GLY A 207 -27.24 12.55 -11.20
N ILE A 208 -26.02 13.06 -11.39
CA ILE A 208 -25.68 14.47 -11.19
C ILE A 208 -25.02 15.03 -12.45
N ASP A 209 -25.44 16.22 -12.87
CA ASP A 209 -24.70 16.99 -13.88
C ASP A 209 -23.42 17.58 -13.28
N LEU A 210 -22.35 16.79 -13.39
CA LEU A 210 -21.01 17.14 -12.91
C LEU A 210 -20.50 18.47 -13.48
N THR A 211 -20.91 18.83 -14.71
CA THR A 211 -20.45 20.07 -15.36
C THR A 211 -21.01 21.30 -14.65
N SER A 212 -22.29 21.25 -14.29
CA SER A 212 -22.96 22.32 -13.53
C SER A 212 -22.43 22.41 -12.10
N LEU A 213 -22.18 21.27 -11.44
CA LEU A 213 -21.63 21.25 -10.09
C LEU A 213 -20.22 21.86 -10.00
N ILE A 214 -19.32 21.48 -10.91
CA ILE A 214 -17.96 22.04 -10.96
C ILE A 214 -18.02 23.56 -11.18
N LYS A 215 -18.95 24.04 -12.00
CA LYS A 215 -19.14 25.47 -12.25
C LYS A 215 -19.59 26.22 -11.00
N GLU A 216 -20.49 25.67 -10.20
CA GLU A 216 -20.94 26.28 -8.94
C GLU A 216 -19.81 26.38 -7.92
N ILE A 217 -19.04 25.29 -7.77
CA ILE A 217 -17.86 25.27 -6.90
C ILE A 217 -16.85 26.32 -7.36
N GLU A 218 -16.60 26.41 -8.67
CA GLU A 218 -15.67 27.36 -9.25
C GLU A 218 -16.10 28.82 -8.96
N VAL A 219 -17.36 29.16 -9.20
CA VAL A 219 -17.90 30.50 -8.92
C VAL A 219 -17.80 30.84 -7.43
N PHE A 220 -18.11 29.88 -6.56
CA PHE A 220 -18.04 30.05 -5.10
C PHE A 220 -16.62 30.42 -4.65
N TYR A 221 -15.62 29.65 -5.09
CA TYR A 221 -14.23 29.93 -4.70
C TYR A 221 -13.67 31.20 -5.34
N LEU A 222 -14.08 31.57 -6.54
CA LEU A 222 -13.72 32.86 -7.16
C LEU A 222 -14.22 34.05 -6.33
N LYS A 223 -15.48 34.01 -5.85
CA LYS A 223 -16.05 35.03 -4.97
C LYS A 223 -15.34 35.08 -3.61
N LYS A 224 -15.19 33.92 -2.96
CA LYS A 224 -14.54 33.81 -1.65
C LYS A 224 -13.07 34.27 -1.68
N ALA A 225 -12.37 34.05 -2.80
CA ALA A 225 -11.02 34.55 -3.00
C ALA A 225 -10.98 36.08 -3.20
N LEU A 226 -11.97 36.68 -3.87
CA LEU A 226 -12.09 38.14 -4.00
C LEU A 226 -12.36 38.80 -2.65
N GLU A 227 -13.25 38.24 -1.85
CA GLU A 227 -13.57 38.73 -0.49
C GLU A 227 -12.33 38.70 0.41
N LYS A 228 -11.64 37.55 0.49
CA LYS A 228 -10.41 37.40 1.29
C LYS A 228 -9.24 38.27 0.79
N ALA A 229 -9.23 38.63 -0.49
CA ALA A 229 -8.22 39.49 -1.08
C ALA A 229 -8.64 40.97 -1.11
N SER A 230 -9.79 41.34 -0.51
CA SER A 230 -10.33 42.70 -0.51
C SER A 230 -10.40 43.33 -1.90
N GLY A 231 -10.80 42.54 -2.91
CA GLY A 231 -10.92 42.97 -4.31
C GLY A 231 -9.62 43.00 -5.13
N VAL A 232 -8.46 42.69 -4.53
CA VAL A 232 -7.17 42.67 -5.25
C VAL A 232 -7.04 41.39 -6.08
N LYS A 233 -7.31 41.49 -7.39
CA LYS A 233 -7.35 40.36 -8.34
C LYS A 233 -6.07 39.52 -8.39
N THR A 234 -4.89 40.13 -8.25
CA THR A 234 -3.59 39.43 -8.22
C THR A 234 -3.43 38.57 -6.97
N LYS A 235 -3.84 39.10 -5.81
CA LYS A 235 -3.79 38.39 -4.52
C LYS A 235 -4.83 37.27 -4.49
N ALA A 236 -6.03 37.51 -5.01
CA ALA A 236 -7.08 36.50 -5.16
C ALA A 236 -6.66 35.33 -6.05
N ALA A 237 -6.05 35.62 -7.22
CA ALA A 237 -5.52 34.58 -8.11
C ALA A 237 -4.44 33.72 -7.43
N LYS A 238 -3.56 34.34 -6.64
CA LYS A 238 -2.52 33.65 -5.88
C LYS A 238 -3.09 32.71 -4.81
N LEU A 239 -4.19 33.09 -4.14
CA LEU A 239 -4.88 32.25 -3.16
C LEU A 239 -5.47 30.98 -3.77
N LEU A 240 -5.96 31.06 -5.02
CA LEU A 240 -6.47 29.90 -5.77
C LEU A 240 -5.39 29.17 -6.58
N LYS A 241 -4.11 29.57 -6.46
CA LYS A 241 -2.98 29.04 -7.25
C LYS A 241 -3.19 29.13 -8.77
N LEU A 242 -3.87 30.19 -9.22
CA LEU A 242 -4.14 30.46 -10.64
C LEU A 242 -3.27 31.60 -11.15
N ASN A 243 -2.94 31.56 -12.45
CA ASN A 243 -2.37 32.71 -13.13
C ASN A 243 -3.38 33.87 -13.16
N ARG A 244 -2.88 35.10 -13.01
CA ARG A 244 -3.70 36.32 -12.96
C ARG A 244 -4.60 36.45 -14.20
N THR A 245 -4.07 36.14 -15.39
CA THR A 245 -4.80 36.19 -16.67
C THR A 245 -5.99 35.23 -16.67
N THR A 246 -5.74 33.95 -16.31
CA THR A 246 -6.77 32.91 -16.21
C THR A 246 -7.86 33.24 -15.19
N PHE A 247 -7.48 33.84 -14.06
CA PHE A 247 -8.42 34.28 -13.04
C PHE A 247 -9.35 35.41 -13.56
N ILE A 248 -8.80 36.38 -14.30
CA ILE A 248 -9.58 37.47 -14.90
C ILE A 248 -10.51 36.94 -15.99
N GLU A 249 -10.05 36.02 -16.83
CA GLU A 249 -10.87 35.37 -17.85
C GLU A 249 -12.06 34.62 -17.24
N LYS A 250 -11.83 33.88 -16.16
CA LYS A 250 -12.90 33.18 -15.42
C LYS A 250 -13.89 34.15 -14.78
N LEU A 251 -13.44 35.27 -14.22
CA LEU A 251 -14.35 36.31 -13.70
C LEU A 251 -15.25 36.91 -14.78
N LYS A 252 -14.69 37.21 -15.97
CA LYS A 252 -15.46 37.70 -17.12
C LYS A 252 -16.46 36.66 -17.63
N LYS A 253 -16.03 35.39 -17.71
CA LYS A 253 -16.87 34.28 -18.18
C LYS A 253 -18.12 34.09 -17.31
N TYR A 254 -18.04 34.40 -16.02
CA TYR A 254 -19.14 34.25 -15.07
C TYR A 254 -19.79 35.59 -14.64
N ASN A 255 -19.49 36.70 -15.33
CA ASN A 255 -20.04 38.04 -15.06
C ASN A 255 -19.92 38.48 -13.58
N LEU A 256 -18.80 38.18 -12.95
CA LEU A 256 -18.55 38.48 -11.53
C LEU A 256 -17.88 39.85 -11.30
N VAL A 257 -17.46 40.53 -12.38
CA VAL A 257 -16.86 41.87 -12.43
C VAL A 257 -17.15 42.49 -13.80
#